data_AF-A0A806A715-F1
#
_entry.id   AF-A0A806A715-F1
#
_cell.length_a   1.000
_cell.length_b   1.000
_cell.length_c   1.000
_cell.angle_alpha   90.00
_cell.angle_beta   90.00
_cell.angle_gamma   90.00
#
_symmetry.space_group_name_H-M   'P 1'
#
loop_
_entity.id
_entity.type
_entity.pdbx_description
1 polymer ?
#
loop_
_entity_poly.entity_id
_entity_poly.type
_entity_poly.pdbx_seq_one_letter_code
_entity_poly.pdbx_strand_id
1 'polypeptide(L)' 'MKVRYAGESFYSGLGLTNGKVYVVDKKGPFYRIIDDSGEDYLYSKTNPAPLDGSSKGGYWNIVEY' A
#
# COMPACT_ATOMS: atom_id res chain seq x y z
N MET A 1 -4.18 11.80 -4.66
CA MET A 1 -3.17 11.20 -5.57
C MET A 1 -3.46 9.71 -5.77
N LYS A 2 -3.02 9.14 -6.89
CA LYS A 2 -3.09 7.69 -7.16
C LYS A 2 -1.68 7.11 -7.22
N VAL A 3 -1.49 5.96 -6.57
CA VAL A 3 -0.23 5.20 -6.61
C VAL A 3 -0.51 3.76 -6.97
N ARG A 4 0.43 3.12 -7.66
CA ARG A 4 0.43 1.69 -7.92
C ARG A 4 1.38 1.00 -6.96
N TYR A 5 0.89 0.00 -6.22
CA TYR A 5 1.74 -0.85 -5.40
C TYR A 5 2.53 -1.80 -6.29
N ALA A 6 3.84 -1.89 -6.08
CA ALA A 6 4.72 -2.87 -6.72
C ALA A 6 5.49 -3.60 -5.63
N GLY A 7 5.10 -4.84 -5.36
CA GLY A 7 5.59 -5.64 -4.25
C GLY A 7 4.87 -6.97 -4.15
N GLU A 8 5.19 -7.76 -3.13
CA GLU A 8 4.49 -9.01 -2.84
C GLU A 8 3.07 -8.71 -2.32
N SER A 9 2.07 -9.39 -2.86
CA SER A 9 0.71 -9.31 -2.32
C SER A 9 0.65 -10.05 -0.97
N PHE A 10 -0.04 -9.49 0.02
CA PHE A 10 -0.08 -10.06 1.37
C PHE A 10 -1.51 -10.20 1.92
N TYR A 11 -1.63 -10.92 3.04
CA TYR A 11 -2.90 -11.29 3.67
C TYR A 11 -3.91 -11.95 2.73
N SER A 12 -3.42 -12.86 1.87
CA SER A 12 -4.25 -13.56 0.88
C SER A 12 -5.04 -12.62 -0.04
N GLY A 13 -4.49 -11.43 -0.32
CA GLY A 13 -5.13 -10.42 -1.16
C GLY A 13 -6.08 -9.48 -0.42
N LEU A 14 -6.12 -9.53 0.92
CA LEU A 14 -6.84 -8.54 1.74
C LEU A 14 -5.96 -7.34 2.12
N GLY A 15 -4.65 -7.38 1.87
CA GLY A 15 -3.75 -6.25 2.10
C GLY A 15 -3.56 -5.39 0.84
N LEU A 16 -2.30 -5.08 0.52
CA LEU A 16 -1.94 -4.50 -0.77
C LEU A 16 -1.74 -5.61 -1.82
N THR A 17 -2.28 -5.40 -3.01
CA THR A 17 -2.20 -6.32 -4.14
C THR A 17 -1.24 -5.79 -5.20
N ASN A 18 -0.27 -6.63 -5.61
CA ASN A 18 0.73 -6.26 -6.60
C ASN A 18 0.08 -5.72 -7.89
N GLY A 19 0.54 -4.54 -8.31
CA GLY A 19 0.09 -3.90 -9.52
C GLY A 19 -1.24 -3.15 -9.42
N LYS A 20 -1.96 -3.22 -8.29
CA LYS A 20 -3.19 -2.48 -8.07
C LYS A 20 -2.91 -1.00 -7.83
N VAL A 21 -3.82 -0.15 -8.31
CA VAL A 21 -3.79 1.30 -8.11
C VAL A 21 -4.70 1.65 -6.93
N TYR A 22 -4.16 2.45 -6.01
CA TYR A 22 -4.85 2.94 -4.82
C TYR A 22 -4.95 4.45 -4.86
N VAL A 23 -6.08 4.98 -4.39
CA VAL A 23 -6.24 6.40 -4.08
C VAL A 23 -5.70 6.62 -2.68
N VAL A 24 -4.84 7.62 -2.51
CA VAL A 24 -4.15 7.84 -1.23
C VAL A 24 -4.14 9.30 -0.83
N ASP A 25 -4.13 9.50 0.49
CA ASP A 25 -3.82 10.77 1.13
C ASP A 25 -2.41 10.74 1.73
N LYS A 26 -1.71 11.87 1.67
CA LYS A 26 -0.41 12.04 2.33
C LYS A 26 -0.63 12.31 3.82
N LYS A 27 -0.05 11.46 4.68
CA LYS A 27 -0.06 11.63 6.15
C LYS A 27 1.35 11.44 6.70
N GLY A 28 2.11 12.52 6.84
CA GLY A 28 3.49 12.47 7.32
C GLY A 28 4.36 11.53 6.47
N PRO A 29 5.04 10.53 7.06
CA PRO A 29 5.84 9.54 6.31
C PRO A 29 5.00 8.40 5.70
N PHE A 30 3.67 8.46 5.81
CA PHE A 30 2.75 7.41 5.38
C PHE A 30 1.78 7.87 4.28
N TYR A 31 1.29 6.91 3.52
CA TYR A 31 0.08 7.04 2.72
C TYR A 31 -1.10 6.41 3.48
N ARG A 32 -2.20 7.14 3.58
CA ARG A 32 -3.48 6.61 4.06
C ARG A 32 -4.23 5.99 2.89
N ILE A 33 -4.62 4.73 3.02
CA ILE A 33 -5.20 3.90 1.97
C ILE A 33 -6.37 3.11 2.57
N ILE A 34 -7.46 2.98 1.83
CA ILE A 34 -8.42 1.89 2.03
C ILE A 34 -7.93 0.74 1.15
N ASP A 35 -7.43 -0.34 1.77
CA ASP A 35 -6.82 -1.44 1.04
C ASP A 35 -7.84 -2.52 0.64
N ASP A 36 -7.38 -3.71 0.26
CA ASP A 36 -8.25 -4.75 -0.29
C ASP A 36 -9.12 -5.43 0.78
N SER A 37 -8.88 -5.17 2.06
CA SER A 37 -9.76 -5.56 3.16
C SER A 37 -10.99 -4.65 3.29
N GLY A 38 -10.93 -3.44 2.71
CA GLY A 38 -11.93 -2.39 2.90
C GLY A 38 -11.71 -1.52 4.14
N GLU A 39 -10.66 -1.79 4.92
CA GLU A 39 -10.30 -1.03 6.12
C GLU A 39 -9.31 0.10 5.80
N ASP A 40 -9.25 1.10 6.69
CA ASP A 40 -8.40 2.29 6.56
C ASP A 40 -7.05 2.09 7.26
N TYR A 41 -5.97 2.08 6.49
CA TYR A 41 -4.61 1.85 6.99
C TYR A 41 -3.62 2.93 6.57
N LEU A 42 -2.53 3.01 7.33
CA LEU A 42 -1.35 3.79 7.01
C LEU A 42 -0.23 2.85 6.56
N TYR A 43 0.25 3.05 5.33
CA TYR A 43 1.41 2.34 4.81
C TYR A 43 2.60 3.28 4.62
N SER A 44 3.80 2.79 4.91
CA SER A 44 5.04 3.56 4.73
C SER A 44 5.17 4.03 3.28
N LYS A 45 5.62 5.27 3.07
CA LYS A 45 5.91 5.81 1.73
C LYS A 45 7.16 5.19 1.09
N THR A 46 8.04 4.58 1.89
CA THR A 46 9.33 4.07 1.42
C THR A 46 9.40 2.55 1.37
N ASN A 47 8.66 1.86 2.24
CA ASN A 47 8.54 0.40 2.22
C ASN A 47 7.16 -0.04 2.75
N PRO A 48 6.09 0.05 1.95
CA PRO A 48 4.79 -0.52 2.30
C PRO A 48 4.88 -2.03 2.54
N ALA A 49 4.64 -2.46 3.77
CA ALA A 49 4.71 -3.84 4.21
C ALA A 49 3.80 -4.05 5.43
N PRO A 50 3.35 -5.29 5.68
CA PRO A 50 2.68 -5.64 6.93
C PRO A 50 3.63 -5.57 8.14
N LEU A 51 3.11 -5.20 9.31
CA LEU A 51 3.90 -5.03 10.54
C LEU A 51 4.37 -6.36 11.15
N ASP A 52 3.68 -7.45 10.84
CA ASP A 52 4.01 -8.80 11.35
C ASP A 52 5.16 -9.47 10.58
N GLY A 53 5.70 -8.83 9.53
CA GLY A 53 6.78 -9.37 8.72
C GLY A 53 6.36 -10.50 7.77
N SER A 54 5.06 -10.73 7.57
CA SER A 54 4.54 -11.76 6.65
C SER A 54 4.85 -11.50 5.17
N SER A 55 5.36 -10.32 4.83
CA SER A 55 5.83 -9.97 3.49
C SER A 55 7.04 -9.05 3.54
N LYS A 56 7.88 -9.13 2.51
CA LYS A 56 8.99 -8.19 2.30
C LYS A 56 8.52 -6.78 1.92
N GLY A 57 7.25 -6.62 1.54
CA GLY A 57 6.67 -5.35 1.11
C GLY A 57 6.99 -5.01 -0.35
N GLY A 58 7.11 -3.71 -0.62
CA GLY A 58 7.30 -3.19 -1.96
C GLY A 58 7.57 -1.70 -2.01
N TYR A 59 7.18 -1.06 -3.11
CA TYR A 59 7.31 0.38 -3.33
C TYR A 59 6.10 0.93 -4.09
N TRP A 60 6.00 2.26 -4.11
CA TRP A 60 4.92 3.00 -4.77
C TRP A 60 5.40 3.58 -6.08
N ASN A 61 4.65 3.36 -7.16
CA ASN A 61 4.79 4.13 -8.39
C ASN A 61 3.68 5.18 -8.42
N ILE A 62 4.02 6.46 -8.55
CA ILE A 62 3.02 7.52 -8.68
C ILE A 62 2.37 7.41 -10.05
N VAL A 63 1.03 7.33 -10.08
CA VAL A 63 0.25 7.22 -11.33
C VAL A 63 -0.40 8.56 -11.67
N GLU A 64 -0.92 9.27 -10.67
CA GLU A 64 -1.62 10.55 -10.83
C GLU A 64 -1.45 11.38 -9.56
N TYR A 65 -1.26 12.70 -9.68
CA TYR A 65 -1.12 13.61 -8.53
C TYR A 65 -2.46 14.09 -8.01
#